data_AF-A0A938I3C3-F1
#
_entry.id   AF-A0A938I3C3-F1
#
_cell.length_a   1.000
_cell.length_b   1.000
_cell.length_c   1.000
_cell.angle_alpha   90.00
_cell.angle_beta   90.00
_cell.angle_gamma   90.00
#
_symmetry.space_group_name_H-M   'P 1'
#
loop_
_entity.id
_entity.type
_entity.pdbx_description
1 polymer ?
#
loop_
_entity_poly.entity_id
_entity_poly.type
_entity_poly.pdbx_seq_one_letter_code
_entity_poly.pdbx_strand_id
1 'polypeptide(L)'
;MNRALALTVVFALAATALAAEKKPAIGNFPFWSAPKREFSDQFVPGLNATLLLSPQQIEQLHAARRETIDNETLRAATRKDPNLTDAQREAAHKLVSEAQTSLRIKVSNILTSDQRTLIDRINAVHLEVSKAVSEEFQPQLVASKGDDQLQERLRNEMRERVVADFRVKLEGLLSPNQKAAFDQASADEQEAAKNRKNK
;
A
#
# COMPACT_ATOMS: atom_id res chain seq x y z
N MET A 1 60.93 -46.47 -5.90
CA MET A 1 60.86 -45.00 -6.10
C MET A 1 60.02 -44.77 -7.34
N ASN A 2 58.71 -44.63 -7.20
CA ASN A 2 57.95 -43.41 -6.90
C ASN A 2 57.69 -42.50 -8.11
N ARG A 3 56.38 -42.33 -8.38
CA ARG A 3 55.65 -41.20 -8.99
C ARG A 3 55.36 -41.27 -10.48
N ALA A 4 54.17 -40.91 -10.97
CA ALA A 4 52.82 -40.76 -10.43
C ALA A 4 51.94 -40.43 -11.65
N LEU A 5 50.88 -41.20 -11.88
CA LEU A 5 49.87 -40.94 -12.88
C LEU A 5 48.98 -39.79 -12.37
N ALA A 6 49.04 -38.62 -13.00
CA ALA A 6 48.16 -37.49 -12.65
C ALA A 6 46.83 -37.65 -13.41
N LEU A 7 45.85 -38.30 -12.78
CA LEU A 7 44.46 -38.27 -13.22
C LEU A 7 43.79 -37.06 -12.56
N THR A 8 43.62 -35.98 -13.31
CA THR A 8 42.87 -34.80 -12.87
C THR A 8 41.36 -35.09 -13.02
N VAL A 9 40.73 -35.51 -11.93
CA VAL A 9 39.26 -35.59 -11.84
C VAL A 9 38.74 -34.18 -11.58
N VAL A 10 38.13 -33.57 -12.59
CA VAL A 10 37.39 -32.31 -12.47
C VAL A 10 36.08 -32.62 -11.73
N PHE A 11 36.02 -32.27 -10.45
CA PHE A 11 34.79 -32.27 -9.67
C PHE A 11 33.92 -31.09 -10.14
N ALA A 12 32.96 -31.36 -11.02
CA ALA A 12 31.90 -30.41 -11.32
C ALA A 12 30.99 -30.31 -10.10
N LEU A 13 31.20 -29.30 -9.25
CA LEU A 13 30.20 -28.89 -8.26
C LEU A 13 28.97 -28.41 -9.03
N ALA A 14 27.94 -29.26 -9.08
CA ALA A 14 26.59 -28.85 -9.40
C ALA A 14 26.11 -27.93 -8.28
N ALA A 15 26.30 -26.62 -8.46
CA ALA A 15 25.60 -25.62 -7.68
C ALA A 15 24.11 -25.75 -8.03
N THR A 16 23.35 -26.44 -7.20
CA THR A 16 21.90 -26.28 -7.14
C THR A 16 21.64 -24.81 -6.82
N ALA A 17 21.30 -24.04 -7.83
CA ALA A 17 20.62 -22.77 -7.65
C ALA A 17 19.29 -23.08 -6.97
N LEU A 18 19.30 -23.07 -5.63
CA LEU A 18 18.11 -22.85 -4.83
C LEU A 18 17.55 -21.51 -5.32
N ALA A 19 16.55 -21.59 -6.19
CA ALA A 19 15.72 -20.46 -6.54
C ALA A 19 15.24 -19.89 -5.21
N ALA A 20 15.80 -18.73 -4.80
CA ALA A 20 15.32 -18.02 -3.65
C ALA A 20 13.83 -17.74 -3.90
N GLU A 21 12.95 -18.45 -3.19
CA GLU A 21 11.53 -18.17 -3.23
C GLU A 21 11.36 -16.69 -2.91
N LYS A 22 10.87 -15.92 -3.89
CA LYS A 22 10.55 -14.52 -3.67
C LYS A 22 9.51 -14.49 -2.55
N LYS A 23 9.90 -13.96 -1.39
CA LYS A 23 8.96 -13.73 -0.28
C LYS A 23 7.72 -13.04 -0.83
N PRO A 24 6.51 -13.50 -0.47
CA PRO A 24 5.29 -12.89 -0.98
C PRO A 24 5.26 -11.42 -0.56
N ALA A 25 5.07 -10.53 -1.53
CA ALA A 25 4.99 -9.09 -1.28
C ALA A 25 3.51 -8.69 -1.17
N ILE A 26 3.20 -7.86 -0.18
CA ILE A 26 1.83 -7.38 0.05
C ILE A 26 1.38 -6.33 -0.99
N GLY A 27 2.34 -5.58 -1.57
CA GLY A 27 2.08 -4.58 -2.61
C GLY A 27 1.11 -3.48 -2.14
N ASN A 28 0.28 -2.97 -3.06
CA ASN A 28 -0.76 -1.98 -2.78
C ASN A 28 -2.02 -2.63 -2.19
N PHE A 29 -1.88 -3.30 -1.06
CA PHE A 29 -3.03 -3.79 -0.32
C PHE A 29 -3.69 -2.63 0.43
N PRO A 30 -5.03 -2.49 0.38
CA PRO A 30 -5.71 -1.39 1.02
C PRO A 30 -5.88 -1.70 2.51
N PHE A 31 -4.94 -1.28 3.37
CA PHE A 31 -5.14 -1.35 4.83
C PHE A 31 -5.69 -0.06 5.43
N TRP A 32 -5.51 1.04 4.70
CA TRP A 32 -5.59 2.37 5.27
C TRP A 32 -6.94 3.00 4.99
N SER A 33 -7.31 3.99 5.81
CA SER A 33 -8.48 4.81 5.54
C SER A 33 -8.08 6.21 5.06
N ALA A 34 -8.96 6.81 4.24
CA ALA A 34 -8.86 8.20 3.83
C ALA A 34 -10.15 8.93 4.17
N PRO A 35 -10.17 10.28 4.24
CA PRO A 35 -11.40 11.01 4.46
C PRO A 35 -12.49 10.58 3.47
N LYS A 36 -13.64 10.13 3.99
CA LYS A 36 -14.79 9.61 3.23
C LYS A 36 -14.54 8.28 2.49
N ARG A 37 -13.47 7.54 2.80
CA ARG A 37 -13.18 6.21 2.23
C ARG A 37 -12.68 5.24 3.29
N GLU A 38 -13.35 4.10 3.40
CA GLU A 38 -13.02 3.09 4.40
C GLU A 38 -11.76 2.29 4.07
N PHE A 39 -11.48 2.10 2.77
CA PHE A 39 -10.25 1.49 2.27
C PHE A 39 -9.57 2.40 1.25
N SER A 40 -8.27 2.52 1.39
CA SER A 40 -7.38 3.30 0.54
C SER A 40 -6.04 2.61 0.42
N ASP A 41 -5.41 2.82 -0.73
CA ASP A 41 -4.01 2.45 -0.92
C ASP A 41 -3.12 3.20 0.08
N GLN A 42 -1.89 2.74 0.24
CA GLN A 42 -0.91 3.47 1.02
C GLN A 42 -0.73 4.90 0.48
N PHE A 43 -0.77 5.86 1.39
CA PHE A 43 -0.64 7.28 1.09
C PHE A 43 0.81 7.78 1.18
N VAL A 44 1.73 6.94 1.67
CA VAL A 44 3.18 7.12 1.51
C VAL A 44 3.86 5.80 1.11
N PRO A 45 4.93 5.83 0.30
CA PRO A 45 5.66 4.63 -0.08
C PRO A 45 6.21 3.85 1.13
N GLY A 46 6.07 2.52 1.10
CA GLY A 46 6.57 1.59 2.12
C GLY A 46 5.68 1.44 3.36
N LEU A 47 4.55 2.14 3.45
CA LEU A 47 3.69 2.15 4.65
C LEU A 47 3.20 0.74 5.03
N ASN A 48 2.88 -0.10 4.06
CA ASN A 48 2.43 -1.49 4.31
C ASN A 48 3.47 -2.34 5.04
N ALA A 49 4.78 -2.04 4.89
CA ALA A 49 5.84 -2.80 5.54
C ALA A 49 5.87 -2.59 7.06
N THR A 50 5.30 -1.49 7.58
CA THR A 50 5.18 -1.21 9.03
C THR A 50 4.41 -2.28 9.80
N LEU A 51 3.56 -3.05 9.11
CA LEU A 51 2.74 -4.10 9.71
C LEU A 51 3.53 -5.38 9.99
N LEU A 52 4.75 -5.52 9.44
CA LEU A 52 5.61 -6.70 9.61
C LEU A 52 4.85 -8.03 9.42
N LEU A 53 4.08 -8.10 8.33
CA LEU A 53 3.22 -9.25 8.04
C LEU A 53 4.05 -10.52 7.83
N SER A 54 3.59 -11.64 8.39
CA SER A 54 4.19 -12.94 8.08
C SER A 54 3.87 -13.38 6.64
N PRO A 55 4.67 -14.26 6.02
CA PRO A 55 4.37 -14.80 4.70
C PRO A 55 2.96 -15.42 4.61
N GLN A 56 2.56 -16.16 5.64
CA GLN A 56 1.22 -16.75 5.73
C GLN A 56 0.12 -15.70 5.77
N GLN A 57 0.30 -14.61 6.54
CA GLN A 57 -0.66 -13.50 6.55
C GLN A 57 -0.78 -12.87 5.17
N ILE A 58 0.34 -12.66 4.46
CA ILE A 58 0.34 -12.06 3.11
C ILE A 58 -0.45 -12.94 2.13
N GLU A 59 -0.26 -14.25 2.16
CA GLU A 59 -1.03 -15.19 1.33
C GLU A 59 -2.53 -15.15 1.63
N GLN A 60 -2.89 -15.18 2.92
CA GLN A 60 -4.29 -15.08 3.36
C GLN A 60 -4.93 -13.76 2.96
N LEU A 61 -4.19 -12.65 3.05
CA LEU A 61 -4.67 -11.33 2.63
C LEU A 61 -4.92 -11.30 1.12
N HIS A 62 -3.98 -11.80 0.31
CA HIS A 62 -4.19 -11.91 -1.14
C HIS A 62 -5.37 -12.81 -1.50
N ALA A 63 -5.58 -13.92 -0.78
CA ALA A 63 -6.75 -14.76 -0.96
C ALA A 63 -8.05 -13.99 -0.62
N ALA A 64 -8.09 -13.32 0.52
CA ALA A 64 -9.23 -12.51 0.94
C ALA A 64 -9.56 -11.42 -0.09
N ARG A 65 -8.55 -10.76 -0.66
CA ARG A 65 -8.71 -9.75 -1.72
C ARG A 65 -9.30 -10.36 -2.99
N ARG A 66 -8.77 -11.50 -3.47
CA ARG A 66 -9.29 -12.22 -4.65
C ARG A 66 -10.74 -12.66 -4.49
N GLU A 67 -11.12 -13.10 -3.29
CA GLU A 67 -12.48 -13.55 -2.98
C GLU A 67 -13.50 -12.38 -2.92
N THR A 68 -13.02 -11.15 -2.68
CA THR A 68 -13.86 -9.99 -2.40
C THR A 68 -13.72 -8.94 -3.49
N ILE A 69 -12.78 -8.00 -3.34
CA ILE A 69 -12.70 -6.80 -4.16
C ILE A 69 -12.08 -7.05 -5.55
N ASP A 70 -11.44 -8.20 -5.76
CA ASP A 70 -10.88 -8.61 -7.04
C ASP A 70 -11.68 -9.71 -7.75
N ASN A 71 -12.84 -10.10 -7.20
CA ASN A 71 -13.64 -11.16 -7.81
C ASN A 71 -14.26 -10.70 -9.15
N GLU A 72 -14.50 -11.66 -10.05
CA GLU A 72 -14.95 -11.37 -11.42
C GLU A 72 -16.31 -10.70 -11.46
N THR A 73 -17.22 -11.08 -10.56
CA THR A 73 -18.56 -10.48 -10.44
C THR A 73 -18.49 -8.98 -10.17
N LEU A 74 -17.66 -8.57 -9.22
CA LEU A 74 -17.44 -7.18 -8.87
C LEU A 74 -16.72 -6.43 -10.00
N ARG A 75 -15.72 -7.06 -10.63
CA ARG A 75 -15.03 -6.47 -11.80
C ARG A 75 -15.99 -6.24 -12.97
N ALA A 76 -16.95 -7.13 -13.20
CA ALA A 76 -17.98 -6.95 -14.21
C ALA A 76 -18.93 -5.81 -13.83
N ALA A 77 -19.38 -5.75 -12.58
CA ALA A 77 -20.31 -4.72 -12.08
C ALA A 77 -19.71 -3.30 -12.02
N THR A 78 -18.38 -3.20 -11.87
CA THR A 78 -17.65 -1.92 -11.76
C THR A 78 -17.00 -1.49 -13.08
N ARG A 79 -17.16 -2.27 -14.15
CA ARG A 79 -16.69 -1.88 -15.48
C ARG A 79 -17.38 -0.58 -15.88
N LYS A 80 -16.61 0.40 -16.36
CA LYS A 80 -17.15 1.68 -16.83
C LYS A 80 -18.07 1.44 -18.03
N ASP A 81 -19.38 1.44 -17.76
CA ASP A 81 -20.42 1.43 -18.78
C ASP A 81 -21.20 2.75 -18.69
N PRO A 82 -21.12 3.62 -19.72
CA PRO A 82 -21.80 4.91 -19.73
C PRO A 82 -23.32 4.78 -19.83
N ASN A 83 -23.85 3.59 -20.16
CA ASN A 83 -25.28 3.36 -20.38
C ASN A 83 -26.01 2.79 -19.15
N LEU A 84 -25.34 2.69 -18.00
CA LEU A 84 -25.99 2.21 -16.78
C LEU A 84 -27.10 3.17 -16.32
N THR A 85 -28.29 2.60 -16.16
CA THR A 85 -29.41 3.23 -15.46
C THR A 85 -29.02 3.59 -14.03
N ASP A 86 -29.73 4.55 -13.41
CA ASP A 86 -29.47 4.93 -12.03
C ASP A 86 -29.63 3.75 -11.06
N ALA A 87 -30.62 2.87 -11.30
CA ALA A 87 -30.81 1.66 -10.51
C ALA A 87 -29.62 0.67 -10.62
N GLN A 88 -29.02 0.54 -11.81
CA GLN A 88 -27.83 -0.31 -11.99
C GLN A 88 -26.59 0.30 -11.35
N ARG A 89 -26.45 1.64 -11.38
CA ARG A 89 -25.37 2.32 -10.67
C ARG A 89 -25.49 2.11 -9.16
N GLU A 90 -26.68 2.27 -8.60
CA GLU A 90 -26.92 2.05 -7.17
C GLU A 90 -26.64 0.59 -6.77
N ALA A 91 -27.08 -0.38 -7.59
CA ALA A 91 -26.78 -1.79 -7.36
C ALA A 91 -25.27 -2.08 -7.38
N ALA A 92 -24.53 -1.49 -8.32
CA ALA A 92 -23.07 -1.61 -8.39
C ALA A 92 -22.39 -0.99 -7.16
N HIS A 93 -22.84 0.19 -6.71
CA HIS A 93 -22.33 0.84 -5.49
C HIS A 93 -22.55 -0.04 -4.25
N LYS A 94 -23.75 -0.60 -4.09
CA LYS A 94 -24.07 -1.51 -2.99
C LYS A 94 -23.15 -2.75 -3.01
N LEU A 95 -22.98 -3.36 -4.17
CA LEU A 95 -22.15 -4.55 -4.32
C LEU A 95 -20.66 -4.27 -4.04
N VAL A 96 -20.15 -3.08 -4.41
CA VAL A 96 -18.81 -2.61 -4.00
C VAL A 96 -18.72 -2.47 -2.48
N SER A 97 -19.70 -1.82 -1.86
CA SER A 97 -19.72 -1.59 -0.41
C SER A 97 -19.74 -2.91 0.38
N GLU A 98 -20.54 -3.88 -0.07
CA GLU A 98 -20.60 -5.21 0.54
C GLU A 98 -19.27 -5.98 0.39
N ALA A 99 -18.64 -5.91 -0.79
CA ALA A 99 -17.34 -6.53 -1.02
C ALA A 99 -16.24 -5.92 -0.14
N GLN A 100 -16.24 -4.60 0.03
CA GLN A 100 -15.32 -3.89 0.93
C GLN A 100 -15.55 -4.29 2.39
N THR A 101 -16.81 -4.37 2.82
CA THR A 101 -17.17 -4.83 4.18
C THR A 101 -16.69 -6.26 4.42
N SER A 102 -16.91 -7.15 3.45
CA SER A 102 -16.46 -8.55 3.52
C SER A 102 -14.94 -8.65 3.60
N LEU A 103 -14.21 -7.85 2.81
CA LEU A 103 -12.76 -7.77 2.89
C LEU A 103 -12.31 -7.32 4.29
N ARG A 104 -12.96 -6.32 4.88
CA ARG A 104 -12.63 -5.81 6.22
C ARG A 104 -12.72 -6.89 7.27
N ILE A 105 -13.80 -7.65 7.27
CA ILE A 105 -14.01 -8.75 8.23
C ILE A 105 -12.92 -9.81 8.07
N LYS A 106 -12.58 -10.17 6.82
CA LYS A 106 -11.50 -11.14 6.56
C LYS A 106 -10.14 -10.60 7.01
N VAL A 107 -9.80 -9.36 6.66
CA VAL A 107 -8.56 -8.70 7.07
C VAL A 107 -8.47 -8.63 8.59
N SER A 108 -9.54 -8.24 9.29
CA SER A 108 -9.52 -8.19 10.76
C SER A 108 -9.26 -9.55 11.39
N ASN A 109 -9.68 -10.64 10.77
CA ASN A 109 -9.43 -12.00 11.27
C ASN A 109 -8.01 -12.51 10.97
N ILE A 110 -7.34 -11.96 9.96
CA ILE A 110 -5.97 -12.34 9.58
C ILE A 110 -4.91 -11.58 10.39
N LEU A 111 -5.19 -10.32 10.69
CA LEU A 111 -4.27 -9.46 11.44
C LEU A 111 -4.26 -9.81 12.92
N THR A 112 -3.13 -9.58 13.58
CA THR A 112 -3.04 -9.63 15.05
C THR A 112 -3.71 -8.40 15.68
N SER A 113 -3.97 -8.46 16.98
CA SER A 113 -4.49 -7.29 17.71
C SER A 113 -3.57 -6.08 17.60
N ASP A 114 -2.26 -6.28 17.77
CA ASP A 114 -1.28 -5.21 17.71
C ASP A 114 -1.20 -4.57 16.31
N GLN A 115 -1.30 -5.38 15.24
CA GLN A 115 -1.35 -4.87 13.87
C GLN A 115 -2.60 -4.01 13.62
N ARG A 116 -3.77 -4.44 14.11
CA ARG A 116 -5.00 -3.64 14.01
C ARG A 116 -4.88 -2.33 14.78
N THR A 117 -4.39 -2.38 16.01
CA THR A 117 -4.14 -1.17 16.83
C THR A 117 -3.15 -0.23 16.16
N LEU A 118 -2.10 -0.74 15.51
CA LEU A 118 -1.16 0.08 14.75
C LEU A 118 -1.84 0.76 13.56
N ILE A 119 -2.68 0.05 12.80
CA ILE A 119 -3.46 0.64 11.70
C ILE A 119 -4.33 1.79 12.21
N ASP A 120 -5.03 1.60 13.32
CA ASP A 120 -5.90 2.64 13.89
C ASP A 120 -5.09 3.89 14.30
N ARG A 121 -3.92 3.70 14.94
CA ARG A 121 -3.04 4.80 15.33
C ARG A 121 -2.46 5.54 14.12
N ILE A 122 -2.04 4.81 13.08
CA ILE A 122 -1.52 5.41 11.84
C ILE A 122 -2.62 6.20 11.13
N ASN A 123 -3.82 5.64 11.00
CA ASN A 123 -4.96 6.33 10.40
C ASN A 123 -5.33 7.60 11.19
N ALA A 124 -5.31 7.55 12.53
CA ALA A 124 -5.58 8.71 13.38
C ALA A 124 -4.56 9.83 13.15
N VAL A 125 -3.26 9.50 13.08
CA VAL A 125 -2.21 10.49 12.79
C VAL A 125 -2.35 11.06 11.39
N HIS A 126 -2.65 10.24 10.38
CA HIS A 126 -2.88 10.74 9.03
C HIS A 126 -4.08 11.69 8.97
N LEU A 127 -5.17 11.38 9.66
CA LEU A 127 -6.35 12.25 9.76
C LEU A 127 -6.02 13.58 10.47
N GLU A 128 -5.30 13.52 11.57
CA GLU A 128 -4.87 14.69 12.34
C GLU A 128 -4.02 15.64 11.47
N VAL A 129 -2.99 15.09 10.81
CA VAL A 129 -2.11 15.86 9.91
C VAL A 129 -2.89 16.44 8.74
N SER A 130 -3.71 15.61 8.08
CA SER A 130 -4.52 16.06 6.95
C SER A 130 -5.43 17.22 7.33
N LYS A 131 -6.05 17.15 8.50
CA LYS A 131 -6.91 18.21 9.02
C LYS A 131 -6.13 19.48 9.31
N ALA A 132 -5.02 19.38 10.05
CA ALA A 132 -4.21 20.54 10.43
C ALA A 132 -3.68 21.29 9.19
N VAL A 133 -3.12 20.56 8.23
CA VAL A 133 -2.61 21.14 6.98
C VAL A 133 -3.76 21.72 6.14
N SER A 134 -4.91 21.03 6.07
CA SER A 134 -6.07 21.59 5.36
C SER A 134 -6.54 22.90 5.98
N GLU A 135 -6.57 23.02 7.31
CA GLU A 135 -6.97 24.24 8.02
C GLU A 135 -6.00 25.40 7.75
N GLU A 136 -4.69 25.11 7.68
CA GLU A 136 -3.64 26.09 7.34
C GLU A 136 -3.76 26.62 5.90
N PHE A 137 -4.04 25.74 4.94
CA PHE A 137 -4.10 26.10 3.52
C PHE A 137 -5.46 26.68 3.11
N GLN A 138 -6.52 26.45 3.88
CA GLN A 138 -7.89 26.86 3.53
C GLN A 138 -8.02 28.37 3.22
N PRO A 139 -7.44 29.30 4.02
CA PRO A 139 -7.53 30.74 3.71
C PRO A 139 -6.85 31.10 2.38
N GLN A 140 -5.71 30.47 2.08
CA GLN A 140 -4.95 30.73 0.85
C GLN A 140 -5.72 30.23 -0.38
N LEU A 141 -6.34 29.04 -0.27
CA LEU A 141 -7.20 28.50 -1.32
C LEU A 141 -8.41 29.40 -1.57
N VAL A 142 -9.03 29.94 -0.52
CA VAL A 142 -10.15 30.89 -0.67
C VAL A 142 -9.69 32.21 -1.31
N ALA A 143 -8.52 32.73 -0.94
CA ALA A 143 -7.96 33.94 -1.53
C ALA A 143 -7.57 33.77 -3.00
N SER A 144 -7.15 32.58 -3.40
CA SER A 144 -6.79 32.22 -4.79
C SER A 144 -7.98 31.89 -5.71
N LYS A 145 -9.22 32.15 -5.29
CA LYS A 145 -10.41 31.89 -6.12
C LYS A 145 -10.33 32.65 -7.44
N GLY A 146 -10.51 31.91 -8.54
CA GLY A 146 -10.42 32.44 -9.91
C GLY A 146 -9.02 32.33 -10.54
N ASP A 147 -8.00 31.93 -9.76
CA ASP A 147 -6.68 31.57 -10.28
C ASP A 147 -6.46 30.06 -10.16
N ASP A 148 -6.72 29.35 -11.26
CA ASP A 148 -6.63 27.89 -11.31
C ASP A 148 -5.19 27.39 -11.14
N GLN A 149 -4.20 28.11 -11.66
CA GLN A 149 -2.78 27.73 -11.55
C GLN A 149 -2.30 27.86 -10.11
N LEU A 150 -2.65 28.96 -9.43
CA LEU A 150 -2.32 29.15 -8.03
C LEU A 150 -3.04 28.12 -7.15
N GLN A 151 -4.32 27.84 -7.42
CA GLN A 151 -5.04 26.81 -6.67
C GLN A 151 -4.44 25.42 -6.85
N GLU A 152 -4.02 25.05 -8.06
CA GLU A 152 -3.37 23.77 -8.31
C GLU A 152 -2.05 23.68 -7.56
N ARG A 153 -1.22 24.75 -7.60
CA ARG A 153 0.03 24.82 -6.85
C ARG A 153 -0.20 24.64 -5.35
N LEU A 154 -1.13 25.40 -4.77
CA LEU A 154 -1.47 25.30 -3.34
C LEU A 154 -1.97 23.90 -2.97
N ARG A 155 -2.77 23.24 -3.81
CA ARG A 155 -3.20 21.85 -3.58
C ARG A 155 -2.05 20.84 -3.66
N ASN A 156 -1.04 21.10 -4.48
CA ASN A 156 0.15 20.25 -4.56
C ASN A 156 1.02 20.44 -3.32
N GLU A 157 1.29 21.68 -2.94
CA GLU A 157 2.02 22.03 -1.70
C GLU A 157 1.33 21.44 -0.46
N MET A 158 0.00 21.57 -0.37
CA MET A 158 -0.79 20.97 0.70
C MET A 158 -0.60 19.44 0.75
N ARG A 159 -0.62 18.75 -0.40
CA ARG A 159 -0.40 17.29 -0.48
C ARG A 159 1.01 16.90 -0.05
N GLU A 160 2.02 17.61 -0.51
CA GLU A 160 3.42 17.40 -0.12
C GLU A 160 3.61 17.62 1.37
N ARG A 161 2.98 18.66 1.92
CA ARG A 161 3.06 18.97 3.34
C ARG A 161 2.40 17.91 4.22
N VAL A 162 1.22 17.41 3.83
CA VAL A 162 0.58 16.28 4.52
C VAL A 162 1.52 15.06 4.54
N VAL A 163 2.15 14.72 3.42
CA VAL A 163 3.07 13.58 3.35
C VAL A 163 4.29 13.79 4.25
N ALA A 164 4.90 14.99 4.22
CA ALA A 164 6.08 15.30 5.02
C ALA A 164 5.77 15.24 6.53
N ASP A 165 4.72 15.93 6.97
CA ASP A 165 4.35 16.01 8.38
C ASP A 165 3.86 14.65 8.91
N PHE A 166 3.16 13.88 8.06
CA PHE A 166 2.77 12.50 8.39
C PHE A 166 4.00 11.61 8.60
N ARG A 167 5.02 11.67 7.73
CA ARG A 167 6.23 10.86 7.88
C ARG A 167 6.95 11.12 9.20
N VAL A 168 7.09 12.38 9.58
CA VAL A 168 7.70 12.76 10.87
C VAL A 168 6.94 12.14 12.05
N LYS A 169 5.61 12.25 12.06
CA LYS A 169 4.80 11.65 13.14
C LYS A 169 4.82 10.12 13.10
N LEU A 170 4.80 9.52 11.91
CA LEU A 170 4.89 8.06 11.73
C LEU A 170 6.18 7.52 12.34
N GLU A 171 7.31 8.17 12.12
CA GLU A 171 8.59 7.72 12.70
C GLU A 171 8.59 7.66 14.23
N GLY A 172 7.85 8.54 14.89
CA GLY A 172 7.67 8.50 16.35
C GLY A 172 6.72 7.39 16.85
N LEU A 173 5.97 6.76 15.94
CA LEU A 173 5.05 5.66 16.22
C LEU A 173 5.66 4.28 16.04
N LEU A 174 6.66 4.15 15.17
CA LEU A 174 7.22 2.87 14.76
C LEU A 174 8.30 2.39 15.74
N SER A 175 8.30 1.08 16.01
CA SER A 175 9.47 0.42 16.61
C SER A 175 10.67 0.41 15.64
N PRO A 176 11.90 0.17 16.12
CA PRO A 176 13.08 0.12 15.26
C PRO A 176 12.96 -0.85 14.07
N ASN A 177 12.39 -2.03 14.30
CA ASN A 177 12.18 -3.03 13.23
C ASN A 177 11.15 -2.55 12.19
N GLN A 178 10.08 -1.88 12.64
CA GLN A 178 9.06 -1.34 11.74
C GLN A 178 9.59 -0.16 10.94
N LYS A 179 10.42 0.69 11.56
CA LYS A 179 11.10 1.79 10.87
C LYS A 179 12.03 1.27 9.79
N ALA A 180 12.87 0.29 10.12
CA ALA A 180 13.77 -0.33 9.12
C ALA A 180 13.00 -0.95 7.95
N ALA A 181 11.88 -1.65 8.23
CA ALA A 181 11.03 -2.21 7.18
C ALA A 181 10.36 -1.13 6.32
N PHE A 182 9.90 -0.05 6.95
CA PHE A 182 9.33 1.11 6.27
C PHE A 182 10.36 1.77 5.34
N ASP A 183 11.56 2.09 5.84
CA ASP A 183 12.60 2.78 5.09
C ASP A 183 13.05 1.95 3.87
N GLN A 184 13.29 0.65 4.06
CA GLN A 184 13.65 -0.26 2.97
C GLN A 184 12.54 -0.31 1.90
N ALA A 185 11.29 -0.55 2.31
CA ALA A 185 10.19 -0.64 1.36
C ALA A 185 9.93 0.69 0.64
N SER A 186 10.11 1.83 1.34
CA SER A 186 10.02 3.17 0.75
C SER A 186 11.06 3.36 -0.36
N ALA A 187 12.30 2.95 -0.11
CA ALA A 187 13.38 3.03 -1.09
C ALA A 187 13.11 2.13 -2.31
N ASP A 188 12.72 0.87 -2.09
CA ASP A 188 12.42 -0.09 -3.14
C ASP A 188 11.29 0.40 -4.07
N GLU A 189 10.22 0.93 -3.49
CA GLU A 189 9.08 1.46 -4.25
C GLU A 189 9.43 2.72 -5.04
N GLN A 190 10.26 3.61 -4.48
CA GLN A 190 10.74 4.79 -5.18
C GLN A 190 11.65 4.43 -6.35
N GLU A 191 12.53 3.45 -6.18
CA GLU A 191 13.39 2.95 -7.25
C GLU A 191 12.54 2.29 -8.36
N ALA A 192 11.58 1.45 -7.99
CA ALA A 192 10.66 0.85 -8.94
C ALA A 192 9.85 1.91 -9.72
N ALA A 193 9.43 3.00 -9.06
CA ALA A 193 8.72 4.09 -9.71
C ALA A 193 9.59 4.85 -10.73
N LYS A 194 10.88 5.08 -10.43
CA LYS A 194 11.84 5.68 -11.38
C LYS A 194 12.02 4.79 -12.60
N ASN A 195 12.20 3.48 -12.39
CA ASN A 195 12.41 2.52 -13.46
C ASN A 195 11.16 2.33 -14.34
N ARG A 196 9.95 2.55 -13.82
CA ARG A 196 8.71 2.56 -14.61
C ARG A 196 8.54 3.82 -15.47
N LYS A 197 9.07 4.97 -15.03
CA LYS A 197 9.00 6.23 -15.80
C LYS A 197 10.01 6.29 -16.96
N ASN A 198 11.05 5.45 -16.92
CA ASN A 198 12.11 5.38 -17.93
C ASN A 198 11.88 4.27 -18.98
N LYS A 199 10.72 3.61 -18.95
CA LYS A 199 10.27 2.62 -19.95
C LYS A 199 9.15 3.22 -20.78
#